data_AF-A0A2N4U5A0-F1
#
_entry.id   AF-A0A2N4U5A0-F1
#
_cell.length_a   1.000
_cell.length_b   1.000
_cell.length_c   1.000
_cell.angle_alpha   90.00
_cell.angle_beta   90.00
_cell.angle_gamma   90.00
#
_symmetry.space_group_name_H-M   'P 1'
#
loop_
_entity.id
_entity.type
_entity.pdbx_description
1 polymer ?
#
loop_
_entity_poly.entity_id
_entity_poly.type
_entity_poly.pdbx_seq_one_letter_code
_entity_poly.pdbx_strand_id
1 'polypeptide(L)'
;MAAFLPVLKVALPYITQIVSAAVPMFTTKPPGGKLEEVVPQQIRELQGAVSQNAEAVKGLALQFKETMESVDKAAAQLQREIVFLKRVAVGAVVVAAGALGVAVWALAGQ
;
A
#
# COMPACT_ATOMS: atom_id res chain seq x y z
N MET A 1 11.59 -8.17 8.16
CA MET A 1 11.50 -6.78 8.65
C MET A 1 10.06 -6.31 8.48
N ALA A 2 9.46 -5.67 9.48
CA ALA A 2 8.06 -5.26 9.46
C ALA A 2 7.86 -4.03 8.55
N ALA A 3 7.74 -4.27 7.23
CA ALA A 3 7.57 -3.25 6.21
C ALA A 3 6.22 -2.48 6.29
N PHE A 4 5.27 -2.95 7.11
CA PHE A 4 3.96 -2.32 7.32
C PHE A 4 3.95 -1.23 8.41
N LEU A 5 4.99 -1.15 9.25
CA LEU A 5 5.06 -0.18 10.34
C LEU A 5 4.97 1.29 9.90
N PRO A 6 5.62 1.73 8.80
CA PRO A 6 5.51 3.11 8.34
C PRO A 6 4.08 3.45 7.90
N VAL A 7 3.43 2.54 7.18
CA VAL A 7 2.06 2.70 6.68
C VAL A 7 1.07 2.81 7.85
N LEU A 8 1.22 1.94 8.87
CA LEU A 8 0.39 1.99 10.07
C LEU A 8 0.54 3.31 10.83
N LYS A 9 1.77 3.83 10.91
CA LYS A 9 2.07 5.09 11.62
C LYS A 9 1.45 6.31 10.93
N VAL A 10 1.35 6.28 9.60
CA VAL A 10 0.69 7.33 8.80
C VAL A 10 -0.84 7.21 8.90
N ALA A 11 -1.39 5.99 8.92
CA ALA A 11 -2.84 5.76 8.99
C ALA A 11 -3.43 6.03 10.39
N LEU A 12 -2.65 5.82 11.46
CA LEU A 12 -3.08 5.94 12.86
C LEU A 12 -3.89 7.23 13.18
N PRO A 13 -3.41 8.46 12.86
CA PRO A 13 -4.14 9.68 13.17
C PRO A 13 -5.51 9.76 12.47
N TYR A 14 -5.63 9.25 11.25
CA TYR A 14 -6.90 9.23 10.51
C TYR A 14 -7.90 8.25 11.11
N ILE A 15 -7.43 7.06 11.54
CA ILE A 15 -8.26 6.09 12.27
C ILE A 15 -8.79 6.74 13.55
N THR A 16 -7.94 7.46 14.27
CA THR A 16 -8.33 8.16 15.51
C THR A 16 -9.41 9.22 15.26
N GLN A 17 -9.26 10.02 14.19
CA GLN A 17 -10.25 11.05 13.82
C GLN A 17 -11.60 10.45 13.42
N ILE A 18 -11.60 9.34 12.68
CA ILE A 18 -12.83 8.63 12.29
C ILE A 18 -13.55 8.10 13.52
N VAL A 19 -12.82 7.50 14.45
CA VAL A 19 -13.40 7.00 15.72
C VAL A 19 -13.97 8.15 16.54
N SER A 20 -13.23 9.24 16.71
CA SER A 20 -13.70 10.41 17.49
C SER A 20 -14.92 11.10 16.87
N ALA A 21 -15.05 11.12 15.54
CA ALA A 21 -16.21 11.70 14.85
C ALA A 21 -17.46 10.80 14.92
N ALA A 22 -17.28 9.48 14.97
CA ALA A 22 -18.38 8.52 15.00
C ALA A 22 -18.98 8.33 16.40
N VAL A 23 -18.19 8.47 17.48
CA VAL A 23 -18.64 8.25 18.87
C VAL A 23 -19.88 9.08 19.28
N PRO A 24 -19.98 10.40 19.03
CA PRO A 24 -21.12 11.22 19.47
C PRO A 24 -22.43 10.83 18.78
N MET A 25 -22.35 10.31 17.55
CA MET A 25 -23.53 9.91 16.76
C MET A 25 -24.25 8.71 17.40
N PHE A 26 -23.56 7.91 18.22
CA PHE A 26 -24.13 6.77 18.93
C PHE A 26 -24.60 7.08 20.36
N THR A 27 -24.22 8.24 20.93
CA THR A 27 -24.52 8.58 22.35
C THR A 27 -25.53 9.71 22.52
N THR A 28 -25.95 10.36 21.44
CA THR A 28 -26.85 11.52 21.51
C THR A 28 -28.31 11.07 21.73
N LYS A 29 -28.86 11.36 22.91
CA LYS A 29 -30.28 11.11 23.23
C LYS A 29 -31.18 12.14 22.52
N PRO A 30 -32.22 11.74 21.77
CA PRO A 30 -33.10 12.69 21.09
C PRO A 30 -33.96 13.47 22.10
N PRO A 31 -34.13 14.81 21.91
CA PRO A 31 -34.96 15.61 22.79
C PRO A 31 -36.45 15.38 22.48
N GLY A 32 -37.19 14.78 23.43
CA GLY A 32 -38.65 14.78 23.45
C GLY A 32 -39.41 13.55 22.92
N GLY A 33 -38.75 12.47 22.50
CA GLY A 33 -39.41 11.25 22.02
C GLY A 33 -39.54 10.14 23.08
N LYS A 34 -40.69 9.46 23.15
CA LYS A 34 -40.93 8.30 24.02
C LYS A 34 -39.85 7.23 23.82
N LEU A 35 -39.15 6.86 24.89
CA LEU A 35 -37.95 6.00 24.86
C LEU A 35 -38.20 4.55 24.40
N GLU A 36 -39.43 4.05 24.44
CA GLU A 36 -39.71 2.60 24.34
C GLU A 36 -39.69 2.03 22.92
N GLU A 37 -39.81 2.87 21.87
CA GLU A 37 -39.91 2.41 20.47
C GLU A 37 -38.67 2.80 19.62
N VAL A 38 -37.89 3.77 20.09
CA VAL A 38 -36.72 4.31 19.38
C VAL A 38 -35.48 3.44 19.56
N VAL A 39 -35.31 2.80 20.72
CA VAL A 39 -34.15 1.95 21.02
C VAL A 39 -34.09 0.69 20.14
N PRO A 40 -35.18 -0.08 19.93
CA PRO A 40 -35.17 -1.24 19.04
C PRO A 40 -34.87 -0.87 17.58
N GLN A 41 -35.36 0.29 17.13
CA GLN A 41 -35.20 0.78 15.77
C GLN A 41 -33.75 1.23 15.52
N GLN A 42 -33.15 1.97 16.45
CA GLN A 42 -31.73 2.32 16.42
C GLN A 42 -30.84 1.08 16.48
N ILE A 43 -31.15 0.06 17.30
CA ILE A 43 -30.38 -1.18 17.34
C ILE A 43 -30.40 -1.89 15.97
N ARG A 44 -31.53 -1.92 15.26
CA ARG A 44 -31.60 -2.50 13.91
C ARG A 44 -30.79 -1.70 12.89
N GLU A 45 -30.85 -0.38 12.95
CA GLU A 45 -30.06 0.51 12.07
C GLU A 45 -28.56 0.35 12.34
N LEU A 46 -28.14 0.25 13.60
CA LEU A 46 -26.75 -0.02 13.98
C LEU A 46 -26.27 -1.40 13.51
N GLN A 47 -27.09 -2.43 13.65
CA GLN A 47 -26.75 -3.76 13.16
C GLN A 47 -26.62 -3.79 11.63
N GLY A 48 -27.51 -3.09 10.92
CA GLY A 48 -27.42 -2.91 9.47
C GLY A 48 -26.15 -2.18 9.05
N ALA A 49 -25.84 -1.04 9.69
CA ALA A 49 -24.65 -0.26 9.42
C ALA A 49 -23.36 -1.01 9.74
N VAL A 50 -23.32 -1.77 10.85
CA VAL A 50 -22.16 -2.60 11.22
C VAL A 50 -21.94 -3.74 10.22
N SER A 51 -23.01 -4.41 9.79
CA SER A 51 -22.91 -5.46 8.77
C SER A 51 -22.41 -4.91 7.43
N GLN A 52 -22.96 -3.77 6.99
CA GLN A 52 -22.54 -3.10 5.76
C GLN A 52 -21.09 -2.60 5.82
N ASN A 53 -20.68 -2.03 6.97
CA ASN A 53 -19.30 -1.59 7.18
C ASN A 53 -18.32 -2.77 7.23
N ALA A 54 -18.69 -3.88 7.87
CA ALA A 54 -17.85 -5.08 7.91
C ALA A 54 -17.63 -5.64 6.49
N GLU A 55 -18.67 -5.63 5.66
CA GLU A 55 -18.58 -6.04 4.26
C GLU A 55 -17.73 -5.07 3.43
N ALA A 56 -17.87 -3.76 3.63
CA ALA A 56 -17.04 -2.76 2.98
C ALA A 56 -15.55 -2.88 3.37
N VAL A 57 -15.24 -3.07 4.66
CA VAL A 57 -13.87 -3.27 5.15
C VAL A 57 -13.27 -4.56 4.58
N LYS A 58 -14.06 -5.63 4.50
CA LYS A 58 -13.63 -6.88 3.85
C LYS A 58 -13.34 -6.66 2.36
N GLY A 59 -14.19 -5.93 1.65
CA GLY A 59 -13.98 -5.56 0.25
C GLY A 59 -12.69 -4.77 0.06
N LEU A 60 -12.46 -3.75 0.88
CA LEU A 60 -11.23 -2.97 0.88
C LEU A 60 -9.99 -3.83 1.15
N ALA A 61 -10.06 -4.75 2.13
CA ALA A 61 -8.96 -5.65 2.44
C ALA A 61 -8.62 -6.58 1.27
N LEU A 62 -9.64 -7.09 0.55
CA LEU A 62 -9.43 -7.91 -0.64
C LEU A 62 -8.80 -7.11 -1.78
N GLN A 63 -9.32 -5.92 -2.09
CA GLN A 63 -8.75 -5.04 -3.11
C GLN A 63 -7.31 -4.62 -2.77
N PHE A 64 -7.05 -4.35 -1.50
CA PHE A 64 -5.70 -4.01 -1.03
C PHE A 64 -4.73 -5.18 -1.19
N LYS A 65 -5.17 -6.40 -0.85
CA LYS A 65 -4.38 -7.62 -1.08
C LYS A 65 -4.05 -7.79 -2.57
N GLU A 66 -5.05 -7.69 -3.44
CA GLU A 66 -4.85 -7.81 -4.89
C GLU A 66 -3.90 -6.74 -5.43
N THR A 67 -4.05 -5.50 -4.96
CA THR A 67 -3.15 -4.39 -5.31
C THR A 67 -1.72 -4.69 -4.87
N MET A 68 -1.50 -5.11 -3.62
CA MET A 68 -0.17 -5.47 -3.12
C MET A 68 0.45 -6.61 -3.93
N GLU A 69 -0.32 -7.66 -4.26
CA GLU A 69 0.17 -8.76 -5.11
C GLU A 69 0.57 -8.28 -6.51
N SER A 70 -0.16 -7.33 -7.09
CA SER A 70 0.20 -6.73 -8.39
C SER A 70 1.47 -5.87 -8.30
N VAL A 71 1.62 -5.09 -7.22
CA VAL A 71 2.81 -4.27 -6.95
C VAL A 71 4.04 -5.16 -6.77
N ASP A 72 3.93 -6.25 -6.01
CA ASP A 72 5.02 -7.20 -5.81
C ASP A 72 5.45 -7.87 -7.13
N LYS A 73 4.49 -8.25 -7.98
CA LYS A 73 4.79 -8.81 -9.32
C LYS A 73 5.51 -7.79 -10.20
N ALA A 74 5.04 -6.54 -10.23
CA ALA A 74 5.65 -5.47 -11.01
C ALA A 74 7.07 -5.16 -10.49
N ALA A 75 7.26 -5.11 -9.18
CA ALA A 75 8.57 -4.91 -8.56
C ALA A 75 9.55 -6.05 -8.91
N ALA A 76 9.09 -7.30 -8.87
CA ALA A 76 9.92 -8.45 -9.25
C ALA A 76 10.33 -8.43 -10.74
N GLN A 77 9.44 -7.98 -11.63
CA GLN A 77 9.76 -7.79 -13.05
C GLN A 77 10.81 -6.69 -13.24
N LEU A 78 10.60 -5.53 -12.62
CA LEU A 78 11.51 -4.39 -12.70
C LEU A 78 12.91 -4.74 -12.16
N GLN A 79 12.98 -5.51 -11.08
CA GLN A 79 14.25 -5.98 -10.53
C GLN A 79 15.02 -6.87 -11.53
N ARG A 80 14.33 -7.74 -12.28
CA ARG A 80 14.96 -8.57 -13.32
C ARG A 80 15.52 -7.72 -14.45
N GLU A 81 14.75 -6.73 -14.91
CA GLU A 81 15.19 -5.80 -15.96
C GLU A 81 16.41 -4.98 -15.51
N ILE A 82 16.41 -4.47 -14.29
CA ILE A 82 17.56 -3.74 -13.73
C ILE A 82 18.80 -4.63 -13.68
N VAL A 83 18.68 -5.89 -13.24
CA VAL A 83 19.82 -6.82 -13.21
C VAL A 83 20.33 -7.10 -14.62
N PHE A 84 19.44 -7.27 -15.59
CA PHE A 84 19.81 -7.47 -16.99
C PHE A 84 20.54 -6.25 -17.56
N LEU A 85 19.97 -5.05 -17.40
CA LEU A 85 20.58 -3.79 -17.84
C LEU A 85 21.94 -3.57 -17.18
N LYS A 86 22.07 -3.84 -15.88
CA LYS A 86 23.35 -3.74 -15.17
C LYS A 86 24.40 -4.68 -15.77
N ARG A 87 24.03 -5.91 -16.12
CA ARG A 87 24.95 -6.87 -16.78
C ARG A 87 25.37 -6.38 -18.15
N VAL A 88 24.44 -5.88 -18.96
CA VAL A 88 24.73 -5.32 -20.29
C VAL A 88 25.66 -4.11 -20.17
N ALA A 89 25.38 -3.19 -19.24
CA ALA A 89 26.21 -2.02 -19.01
C ALA A 89 27.64 -2.39 -18.59
N VAL A 90 27.80 -3.34 -17.65
CA VAL A 90 29.12 -3.85 -17.27
C VAL A 90 29.83 -4.49 -18.45
N GLY A 91 29.12 -5.30 -19.25
CA GLY A 91 29.68 -5.90 -20.47
C GLY A 91 30.19 -4.84 -21.45
N ALA A 92 29.41 -3.78 -21.70
CA ALA A 92 29.80 -2.69 -22.57
C ALA A 92 31.05 -1.95 -22.05
N VAL A 93 31.14 -1.71 -20.74
CA VAL A 93 32.33 -1.09 -20.12
C VAL A 93 33.57 -1.97 -20.30
N VAL A 94 33.45 -3.28 -20.11
CA VAL A 94 34.57 -4.22 -20.29
C VAL A 94 35.04 -4.23 -21.75
N VAL A 95 34.11 -4.26 -22.71
CA VAL A 95 34.45 -4.21 -24.14
C VAL A 95 35.14 -2.88 -24.49
N ALA A 96 34.62 -1.76 -24.01
CA ALA A 96 35.23 -0.45 -24.24
C ALA A 96 36.63 -0.34 -23.64
N ALA A 97 36.82 -0.82 -22.40
CA ALA A 97 38.13 -0.85 -21.75
C ALA A 97 39.12 -1.75 -22.51
N GLY A 98 38.66 -2.91 -22.99
CA GLY A 98 39.47 -3.80 -23.83
C GLY A 98 39.91 -3.13 -25.14
N ALA A 99 38.99 -2.46 -25.83
CA ALA A 99 39.28 -1.73 -27.07
C ALA A 99 40.29 -0.59 -26.83
N LEU A 100 40.13 0.17 -25.75
CA LEU A 100 41.09 1.21 -25.35
C LEU A 100 42.48 0.61 -25.04
N GLY A 101 42.53 -0.53 -24.35
CA GLY A 101 43.78 -1.22 -24.05
C GLY A 101 44.52 -1.66 -25.32
N VAL A 102 43.80 -2.24 -26.30
CA VAL A 102 44.37 -2.61 -27.60
C VAL A 102 44.88 -1.38 -28.35
N ALA A 103 44.12 -0.28 -28.37
CA ALA A 103 44.53 0.95 -29.03
C ALA A 103 45.81 1.54 -28.42
N VAL A 104 45.93 1.56 -27.10
CA VAL A 104 47.14 2.03 -26.40
C VAL A 104 48.34 1.14 -26.70
N TRP A 105 48.15 -0.19 -26.69
CA TRP A 105 49.22 -1.13 -27.01
C TRP A 105 49.72 -0.97 -28.45
N ALA A 106 48.80 -0.78 -29.41
CA ALA A 106 49.14 -0.54 -30.81
C ALA A 106 49.93 0.76 -31.01
N LEU A 107 49.58 1.83 -30.28
CA LEU A 107 50.31 3.11 -30.33
C LEU A 107 51.68 3.05 -29.66
N ALA A 108 51.85 2.26 -28.59
CA ALA A 108 53.12 2.12 -27.88
C ALA A 108 54.12 1.16 -28.57
N GLY A 109 53.64 0.31 -29.49
CA GLY A 109 54.46 -0.61 -30.27
C GLY A 109 54.98 -0.04 -31.61
N GLN A 110 54.60 1.19 -31.97
CA GLN A 110 55.16 1.96 -33.09
C GLN A 110 56.29 2.87 -32.61
#